data_AF-A0A3A4SAL9-F1
#
_entry.id   AF-A0A3A4SAL9-F1
#
_cell.length_a   1.000
_cell.length_b   1.000
_cell.length_c   1.000
_cell.angle_alpha   90.00
_cell.angle_beta   90.00
_cell.angle_gamma   90.00
#
_symmetry.space_group_name_H-M   'P 1'
#
loop_
_entity.id
_entity.type
_entity.pdbx_description
1 polymer ?
#
loop_
_entity_poly.entity_id
_entity_poly.type
_entity_poly.pdbx_seq_one_letter_code
_entity_poly.pdbx_strand_id
1 'polypeptide(L)'
;MENDNYYFSITPLSANERHCGFRLILKNKTANPIFVDWNKTSYIHDNEYKGGFIFDSMNFENRNDPKLIERVRARDIFIKTIWPGILAHGDLEQWTQMPMEPGNHGVEVTIVMNGRTFTERLVVRISKLEK
;
A
#
# COMPACT_ATOMS: atom_id res chain seq x y z
N MET A 1 -12.30 4.66 5.07
CA MET A 1 -13.60 4.31 4.47
C MET A 1 -14.18 3.13 5.23
N GLU A 2 -15.50 3.09 5.40
CA GLU A 2 -16.17 2.00 6.11
C GLU A 2 -17.49 1.68 5.43
N ASN A 3 -17.78 0.40 5.24
CA ASN A 3 -19.05 -0.11 4.75
C ASN A 3 -19.47 -1.35 5.57
N ASP A 4 -20.57 -2.01 5.19
CA ASP A 4 -21.10 -3.18 5.89
C ASP A 4 -20.14 -4.38 5.90
N ASN A 5 -19.26 -4.47 4.90
CA ASN A 5 -18.37 -5.61 4.68
C ASN A 5 -16.97 -5.42 5.28
N TYR A 6 -16.44 -4.20 5.28
CA TYR A 6 -15.11 -3.93 5.80
C TYR A 6 -14.92 -2.48 6.25
N TYR A 7 -13.89 -2.29 7.06
CA TYR A 7 -13.26 -0.98 7.29
C TYR A 7 -11.90 -0.97 6.60
N PHE A 8 -11.60 0.12 5.91
CA PHE A 8 -10.36 0.33 5.19
C PHE A 8 -9.77 1.70 5.53
N SER A 9 -8.48 1.74 5.82
CA SER A 9 -7.75 2.98 6.07
C SER A 9 -6.36 2.90 5.46
N ILE A 10 -5.95 3.98 4.83
CA ILE A 10 -4.56 4.21 4.42
C ILE A 10 -4.13 5.51 5.06
N THR A 11 -2.94 5.50 5.64
CA THR A 11 -2.32 6.68 6.25
C THR A 11 -0.87 6.81 5.78
N PRO A 12 -0.40 8.00 5.39
CA PRO A 12 1.02 8.22 5.12
C PRO A 12 1.86 7.90 6.35
N LEU A 13 3.01 7.28 6.13
CA LEU A 13 4.02 7.02 7.17
C LEU A 13 5.18 7.99 7.01
N SER A 14 5.58 8.60 8.11
CA SER A 14 6.73 9.49 8.19
C SER A 14 7.87 8.86 8.98
N ALA A 15 9.09 9.01 8.48
CA ALA A 15 10.33 8.75 9.20
C ALA A 15 11.20 10.01 9.11
N ASN A 16 11.70 10.51 10.25
CA ASN A 16 12.51 11.74 10.31
C ASN A 16 11.88 12.91 9.54
N GLU A 17 10.58 13.18 9.77
CA GLU A 17 9.79 14.24 9.11
C GLU A 17 9.60 14.07 7.59
N ARG A 18 9.98 12.91 7.02
CA ARG A 18 9.79 12.62 5.60
C ARG A 18 8.80 11.48 5.39
N HIS A 19 7.82 11.69 4.52
CA HIS A 19 6.90 10.64 4.13
C HIS A 19 7.62 9.64 3.23
N CYS A 20 7.55 8.36 3.57
CA CYS A 20 8.30 7.31 2.89
C CYS A 20 7.42 6.12 2.48
N GLY A 21 6.26 5.95 3.09
CA GLY A 21 5.33 4.87 2.75
C GLY A 21 3.93 5.12 3.27
N PHE A 22 3.16 4.04 3.38
CA PHE A 22 1.80 4.07 3.89
C PHE A 22 1.55 2.91 4.84
N ARG A 23 0.68 3.13 5.82
CA ARG A 23 0.09 2.07 6.63
C ARG A 23 -1.32 1.81 6.14
N LEU A 24 -1.54 0.58 5.71
CA LEU A 24 -2.84 0.04 5.32
C LEU A 24 -3.43 -0.72 6.50
N ILE A 25 -4.70 -0.44 6.81
CA ILE A 25 -5.51 -1.19 7.77
C ILE A 25 -6.77 -1.65 7.04
N LEU A 26 -7.01 -2.96 7.04
CA LEU A 26 -8.20 -3.58 6.47
C LEU A 26 -8.82 -4.51 7.51
N LYS A 27 -9.97 -4.13 8.04
CA LYS A 27 -10.76 -4.94 8.97
C LYS A 27 -11.90 -5.61 8.22
N ASN A 28 -11.87 -6.94 8.17
CA ASN A 28 -12.92 -7.73 7.56
C ASN A 28 -14.11 -7.88 8.54
N LYS A 29 -15.30 -7.44 8.14
CA LYS A 29 -16.53 -7.57 8.93
C LYS A 29 -17.41 -8.74 8.46
N THR A 30 -16.97 -9.52 7.48
CA THR A 30 -17.76 -10.63 6.93
C THR A 30 -17.39 -11.96 7.60
N ALA A 31 -18.18 -13.00 7.30
CA ALA A 31 -17.88 -14.39 7.68
C ALA A 31 -16.96 -15.11 6.68
N ASN A 32 -16.66 -14.48 5.54
CA ASN A 32 -15.82 -15.03 4.49
C ASN A 32 -14.47 -14.31 4.46
N PRO A 33 -13.40 -14.92 3.91
CA PRO A 33 -12.16 -14.19 3.69
C PRO A 33 -12.35 -13.09 2.64
N ILE A 34 -11.61 -12.01 2.82
CA ILE A 34 -11.40 -10.99 1.79
C ILE A 34 -9.92 -11.00 1.40
N PHE A 35 -9.62 -10.52 0.21
CA PHE A 35 -8.29 -10.62 -0.36
C PHE A 35 -7.78 -9.27 -0.83
N VAL A 36 -6.47 -9.06 -0.77
CA VAL A 36 -5.80 -7.92 -1.41
C VAL A 36 -4.95 -8.42 -2.56
N ASP A 37 -5.22 -7.92 -3.77
CA ASP A 37 -4.44 -8.23 -4.97
C ASP A 37 -3.33 -7.19 -5.15
N TRP A 38 -2.13 -7.52 -4.69
CA TRP A 38 -0.97 -6.63 -4.78
C TRP A 38 -0.50 -6.41 -6.22
N ASN A 39 -0.82 -7.30 -7.15
CA ASN A 39 -0.44 -7.14 -8.56
C ASN A 39 -1.33 -6.13 -9.29
N LYS A 40 -2.49 -5.80 -8.70
CA LYS A 40 -3.41 -4.75 -9.17
C LYS A 40 -3.49 -3.56 -8.21
N THR A 41 -2.59 -3.50 -7.23
CA THR A 41 -2.50 -2.39 -6.29
C THR A 41 -1.38 -1.47 -6.72
N SER A 42 -1.69 -0.19 -6.88
CA SER A 42 -0.81 0.76 -7.55
C SER A 42 -0.49 1.98 -6.70
N TYR A 43 0.77 2.41 -6.77
CA TYR A 43 1.24 3.68 -6.27
C TYR A 43 0.96 4.77 -7.31
N ILE A 44 0.46 5.91 -6.83
CA ILE A 44 0.12 7.08 -7.64
C ILE A 44 1.06 8.22 -7.26
N HIS A 45 1.62 8.89 -8.27
CA HIS A 45 2.35 10.14 -8.11
C HIS A 45 1.89 11.13 -9.20
N ASP A 46 1.38 12.28 -8.79
CA ASP A 46 0.85 13.33 -9.66
C ASP A 46 -0.12 12.81 -10.75
N ASN A 47 -1.10 12.01 -10.29
CA ASN A 47 -2.14 11.36 -11.10
C ASN A 47 -1.66 10.27 -12.07
N GLU A 48 -0.38 9.91 -12.03
CA GLU A 48 0.17 8.80 -12.81
C GLU A 48 0.41 7.57 -11.94
N TYR A 49 0.13 6.39 -12.50
CA TYR A 49 0.48 5.11 -11.88
C TYR A 49 1.99 4.87 -12.04
N LYS A 50 2.71 4.75 -10.92
CA LYS A 50 4.17 4.62 -10.88
C LYS A 50 4.64 3.25 -10.35
N GLY A 51 3.84 2.21 -10.58
CA GLY A 51 4.15 0.83 -10.17
C GLY A 51 3.49 0.42 -8.85
N GLY A 52 3.97 -0.67 -8.26
CA GLY A 52 3.40 -1.28 -7.05
C GLY A 52 4.16 -0.94 -5.76
N PHE A 53 4.02 -1.83 -4.78
CA PHE A 53 4.61 -1.66 -3.45
C PHE A 53 5.54 -2.82 -3.09
N ILE A 54 6.52 -2.54 -2.24
CA ILE A 54 7.33 -3.54 -1.55
C ILE A 54 6.96 -3.58 -0.06
N PHE A 55 7.32 -4.69 0.60
CA PHE A 55 7.03 -4.94 2.01
C PHE A 55 8.31 -5.40 2.72
N ASP A 56 8.36 -5.23 4.04
CA ASP A 56 9.52 -5.59 4.86
C ASP A 56 9.92 -7.07 4.75
N SER A 57 9.00 -7.95 4.39
CA SER A 57 9.23 -9.39 4.24
C SER A 57 9.68 -9.82 2.84
N MET A 58 9.98 -8.88 1.93
CA MET A 58 10.42 -9.21 0.57
C MET A 58 11.92 -9.04 0.39
N ASN A 59 12.52 -9.94 -0.40
CA ASN A 59 13.85 -9.72 -0.97
C ASN A 59 13.76 -8.65 -2.06
N PHE A 60 14.67 -7.66 -2.02
CA PHE A 60 14.63 -6.52 -2.93
C PHE A 60 14.85 -6.91 -4.40
N GLU A 61 15.64 -7.95 -4.69
CA GLU A 61 15.80 -8.45 -6.06
C GLU A 61 14.47 -8.94 -6.66
N ASN A 62 13.63 -9.54 -5.81
CA ASN A 62 12.33 -10.09 -6.21
C ASN A 62 11.21 -9.06 -6.15
N ARG A 63 11.53 -7.76 -5.97
CA ARG A 63 10.51 -6.70 -5.81
C ARG A 63 9.55 -6.57 -6.99
N ASN A 64 9.98 -6.99 -8.18
CA ASN A 64 9.20 -6.95 -9.41
C ASN A 64 8.44 -8.27 -9.67
N ASP A 65 8.69 -9.31 -8.88
CA ASP A 65 8.01 -10.59 -9.05
C ASP A 65 6.52 -10.49 -8.72
N PRO A 66 5.69 -11.37 -9.30
CA PRO A 66 4.30 -11.50 -8.94
C PRO A 66 4.14 -11.74 -7.43
N LYS A 67 3.28 -10.94 -6.81
CA LYS A 67 3.05 -10.96 -5.37
C LYS A 67 1.92 -11.92 -5.06
N LEU A 68 2.07 -12.68 -3.98
CA LEU A 68 0.99 -13.52 -3.47
C LEU A 68 -0.20 -12.66 -3.07
N ILE A 69 -1.40 -13.11 -3.41
CA ILE A 69 -2.63 -12.48 -2.94
C ILE A 69 -2.67 -12.59 -1.41
N GLU A 70 -2.89 -11.46 -0.74
CA GLU A 70 -3.03 -11.44 0.71
C GLU A 70 -4.42 -11.91 1.10
N ARG A 71 -4.51 -12.81 2.08
CA ARG A 71 -5.80 -13.27 2.62
C ARG A 71 -6.03 -12.69 4.00
N VAL A 72 -7.08 -11.89 4.14
CA VAL A 72 -7.58 -11.41 5.43
C VAL A 72 -8.71 -12.33 5.89
N ARG A 73 -8.51 -12.99 7.03
CA ARG A 73 -9.49 -13.95 7.58
C ARG A 73 -10.81 -13.27 7.94
N ALA A 74 -11.87 -14.06 8.04
CA ALA A 74 -13.17 -13.59 8.51
C ALA A 74 -13.02 -12.95 9.90
N ARG A 75 -13.67 -11.79 10.10
CA ARG A 75 -13.65 -11.03 11.38
C ARG A 75 -12.27 -10.54 11.84
N ASP A 76 -11.25 -10.62 10.99
CA ASP A 76 -9.86 -10.28 11.33
C ASP A 76 -9.48 -8.85 10.94
N ILE A 77 -8.38 -8.36 11.51
CA ILE A 77 -7.77 -7.06 11.19
C ILE A 77 -6.40 -7.32 10.57
N PHE A 78 -6.26 -6.88 9.33
CA PHE A 78 -5.00 -6.88 8.61
C PHE A 78 -4.35 -5.49 8.68
N ILE A 79 -3.08 -5.43 9.06
CA ILE A 79 -2.29 -4.22 9.11
C ILE A 79 -1.00 -4.48 8.33
N LYS A 80 -0.68 -3.61 7.38
CA LYS A 80 0.55 -3.72 6.61
C LYS A 80 1.16 -2.36 6.31
N THR A 81 2.47 -2.29 6.48
CA THR A 81 3.28 -1.20 5.97
C THR A 81 3.62 -1.50 4.52
N ILE A 82 3.36 -0.54 3.64
CA ILE A 82 3.60 -0.64 2.19
C ILE A 82 4.46 0.54 1.74
N TRP A 83 5.49 0.24 0.95
CA TRP A 83 6.45 1.22 0.49
C TRP A 83 6.42 1.31 -1.04
N PRO A 84 6.36 2.50 -1.66
CA PRO A 84 6.37 2.62 -3.11
C PRO A 84 7.62 1.99 -3.71
N GLY A 85 7.45 0.96 -4.54
CA GLY A 85 8.58 0.18 -5.05
C GLY A 85 9.54 0.99 -5.94
N ILE A 86 9.03 2.02 -6.63
CA ILE A 86 9.84 2.93 -7.46
C ILE A 86 10.77 3.82 -6.64
N LEU A 87 10.47 4.01 -5.35
CA LEU A 87 11.27 4.83 -4.43
C LEU A 87 12.21 3.96 -3.57
N ALA A 88 12.24 2.65 -3.80
CA ALA A 88 13.11 1.74 -3.07
C ALA A 88 14.41 1.49 -3.84
N HIS A 89 15.54 1.56 -3.13
CA HIS A 89 16.87 1.33 -3.68
C HIS A 89 17.65 0.38 -2.78
N GLY A 90 18.39 -0.57 -3.34
CA GLY A 90 19.09 -1.57 -2.53
C GLY A 90 19.65 -2.74 -3.32
N ASP A 91 20.02 -3.77 -2.57
CA ASP A 91 20.51 -5.08 -3.03
C ASP A 91 19.79 -6.22 -2.30
N LEU A 92 20.30 -7.46 -2.45
CA LEU A 92 19.76 -8.69 -1.85
C LEU A 92 19.43 -8.60 -0.37
N GLU A 93 20.30 -7.95 0.42
CA GLU A 93 20.24 -8.02 1.89
C GLU A 93 19.69 -6.74 2.49
N GLN A 94 19.84 -5.61 1.80
CA GLN A 94 19.45 -4.30 2.32
C GLN A 94 18.83 -3.43 1.25
N TRP A 95 17.73 -2.79 1.61
CA TRP A 95 17.14 -1.74 0.80
C TRP A 95 16.76 -0.54 1.67
N THR A 96 16.77 0.63 1.06
CA THR A 96 16.40 1.90 1.66
C THR A 96 15.20 2.48 0.94
N GLN A 97 14.34 3.12 1.71
CA GLN A 97 13.19 3.84 1.18
C GLN A 97 13.55 5.31 0.98
N MET A 98 13.50 5.79 -0.26
CA MET A 98 13.61 7.21 -0.54
C MET A 98 12.33 7.94 -0.12
N PRO A 99 12.45 9.18 0.34
CA PRO A 99 11.29 9.99 0.69
C PRO A 99 10.45 10.29 -0.56
N MET A 100 9.14 10.45 -0.35
CA MET A 100 8.25 11.03 -1.33
C MET A 100 8.56 12.53 -1.44
N GLU A 101 8.77 12.99 -2.67
CA GLU A 101 8.97 14.41 -2.98
C GLU A 101 7.68 15.23 -2.75
N PRO A 102 7.74 16.57 -2.80
CA PRO A 102 6.53 17.38 -2.82
C PRO A 102 5.66 17.05 -4.05
N GLY A 103 4.37 16.82 -3.85
CA GLY A 103 3.48 16.40 -4.93
C GLY A 103 2.22 15.70 -4.42
N ASN A 104 1.41 15.16 -5.32
CA ASN A 104 0.28 14.30 -4.96
C ASN A 104 0.74 12.85 -4.95
N HIS A 105 0.61 12.20 -3.80
CA HIS A 105 0.98 10.79 -3.61
C HIS A 105 -0.25 9.99 -3.23
N GLY A 106 -0.38 8.80 -3.78
CA GLY A 106 -1.57 8.01 -3.56
C GLY A 106 -1.34 6.52 -3.62
N VAL A 107 -2.36 5.82 -3.16
CA VAL A 107 -2.45 4.37 -3.18
C VAL A 107 -3.82 4.02 -3.71
N GLU A 108 -3.85 3.12 -4.68
CA GLU A 108 -5.06 2.48 -5.17
C GLU A 108 -4.97 0.98 -4.87
N VAL A 109 -5.74 0.52 -3.89
CA VAL A 109 -5.75 -0.88 -3.45
C VAL A 109 -6.87 -1.64 -4.09
N THR A 110 -6.53 -2.81 -4.62
CA THR A 110 -7.50 -3.75 -5.17
C THR A 110 -7.88 -4.80 -4.12
N ILE A 111 -9.14 -4.79 -3.71
CA ILE A 111 -9.75 -5.75 -2.77
C ILE A 111 -10.62 -6.72 -3.56
N VAL A 112 -10.45 -8.03 -3.31
CA VAL A 112 -11.29 -9.07 -3.90
C VAL A 112 -12.14 -9.72 -2.80
N MET A 113 -13.45 -9.74 -3.00
CA MET A 113 -14.42 -10.31 -2.06
C MET A 113 -15.54 -11.00 -2.84
N ASN A 114 -15.84 -12.26 -2.50
CA ASN A 114 -16.86 -13.08 -3.15
C ASN A 114 -16.72 -13.11 -4.69
N GLY A 115 -15.49 -13.19 -5.20
CA GLY A 115 -15.19 -13.20 -6.64
C GLY A 115 -15.35 -11.85 -7.35
N ARG A 116 -15.67 -10.77 -6.63
CA ARG A 116 -15.79 -9.41 -7.17
C ARG A 116 -14.63 -8.55 -6.73
N THR A 117 -14.25 -7.61 -7.60
CA THR A 117 -13.16 -6.68 -7.37
C THR A 117 -13.70 -5.31 -6.97
N PHE A 118 -13.10 -4.72 -5.95
CA PHE A 118 -13.36 -3.39 -5.43
C PHE A 118 -12.05 -2.62 -5.37
N THR A 119 -12.13 -1.31 -5.56
CA THR A 119 -10.95 -0.43 -5.54
C THR A 119 -11.14 0.63 -4.48
N GLU A 120 -10.15 0.75 -3.61
CA GLU A 120 -10.07 1.77 -2.57
C GLU A 120 -8.91 2.70 -2.85
N ARG A 121 -9.15 4.01 -2.90
CA ARG A 121 -8.14 5.00 -3.30
C ARG A 121 -7.96 6.09 -2.25
N LEU A 122 -6.69 6.39 -1.96
CA LEU A 122 -6.28 7.58 -1.23
C LEU A 122 -5.30 8.38 -2.09
N VAL A 123 -5.47 9.71 -2.12
CA VAL A 123 -4.45 10.64 -2.61
C VAL A 123 -4.26 11.71 -1.55
N VAL A 124 -3.01 11.97 -1.19
CA VAL A 124 -2.59 13.01 -0.25
C VAL A 124 -1.62 13.95 -0.96
N ARG A 125 -1.67 15.23 -0.61
CA ARG A 125 -0.69 16.19 -1.08
C ARG A 125 0.42 16.32 -0.05
N ILE A 126 1.65 16.02 -0.46
CA ILE A 126 2.85 16.26 0.33
C ILE A 126 3.36 17.65 -0.03
N SER A 127 3.48 18.49 0.99
CA SER A 127 4.05 19.84 0.86
C SER A 127 5.52 19.81 1.26
N LYS A 128 6.32 20.68 0.66
CA LYS A 128 7.65 20.97 1.18
C LYS A 128 7.47 21.60 2.57
N LEU A 129 8.17 21.08 3.58
CA LEU A 129 8.34 21.80 4.84
C LEU A 129 9.12 23.08 4.49
N GLU A 130 8.46 24.23 4.60
CA GLU A 130 9.14 25.52 4.57
C GLU A 130 10.07 25.56 5.80
N LYS A 131 11.34 25.85 5.55
CA LYS A 131 12.35 26.03 6.60
C LYS A 131 12.29 27.44 7.15
#